data_AF-A0AAC9EYK7-F1
#
_entry.id   AF-A0AAC9EYK7-F1
#
_cell.length_a   1.000
_cell.length_b   1.000
_cell.length_c   1.000
_cell.angle_alpha   90.00
_cell.angle_beta   90.00
_cell.angle_gamma   90.00
#
_symmetry.space_group_name_H-M   'P 1'
#
loop_
_entity.id
_entity.type
_entity.pdbx_description
1 polymer ?
#
loop_
_entity_poly.entity_id
_entity_poly.type
_entity_poly.pdbx_seq_one_letter_code
_entity_poly.pdbx_strand_id
1 'polypeptide(L)'
;MQLDLFRKPRRPAKRNPRTMGVVDAGTPGAGGRAYVRFECAVCGHETDWLRGRSVTAEMKGRVCPVCQGDPANVKPSCASSDEGNPS
;
A
#
# COMPACT_ATOMS: atom_id res chain seq x y z
N MET A 1 -23.42 41.37 18.69
CA MET A 1 -23.17 40.13 17.92
C MET A 1 -21.68 40.07 17.64
N GLN A 2 -20.98 39.13 18.25
CA GLN A 2 -19.52 39.01 18.18
C GLN A 2 -19.19 38.09 16.99
N LEU A 3 -18.51 38.60 15.97
CA LEU A 3 -18.14 37.81 14.80
C LEU A 3 -16.91 36.96 15.11
N ASP A 4 -17.06 35.63 15.06
CA ASP A 4 -15.98 34.64 15.14
C ASP A 4 -15.05 34.73 13.91
N LEU A 5 -14.20 35.76 13.84
CA LEU A 5 -13.23 35.95 12.73
C LEU A 5 -12.04 34.99 12.77
N PHE A 6 -11.85 34.24 13.86
CA PHE A 6 -10.68 33.40 14.05
C PHE A 6 -11.03 31.91 13.99
N ARG A 7 -11.62 31.47 12.88
CA ARG A 7 -11.61 30.03 12.57
C ARG A 7 -10.17 29.62 12.33
N LYS A 8 -9.64 28.75 13.20
CA LYS A 8 -8.31 28.15 13.04
C LYS A 8 -8.15 27.65 11.59
N PRO A 9 -7.04 28.02 10.90
CA PRO A 9 -6.77 27.53 9.55
C PRO A 9 -6.89 26.01 9.53
N ARG A 10 -7.63 25.47 8.55
CA ARG A 10 -7.66 24.01 8.36
C ARG A 10 -6.23 23.55 8.06
N ARG A 11 -5.76 22.52 8.77
CA ARG A 11 -4.47 21.89 8.47
C ARG A 11 -4.46 21.48 7.00
N PRO A 12 -3.36 21.72 6.26
CA PRO A 12 -3.22 21.23 4.89
C PRO A 12 -3.49 19.72 4.83
N ALA A 13 -4.14 19.27 3.76
CA ALA A 13 -4.36 17.84 3.55
C ALA A 13 -3.00 17.15 3.43
N LYS A 14 -2.72 16.16 4.29
CA LYS A 14 -1.53 15.32 4.16
C LYS A 14 -1.66 14.49 2.88
N ARG A 15 -0.64 14.52 2.02
CA ARG A 15 -0.57 13.62 0.86
C ARG A 15 -0.42 12.19 1.39
N ASN A 16 -1.37 11.32 1.07
CA ASN A 16 -1.33 9.92 1.50
C ASN A 16 -0.27 9.17 0.67
N PRO A 17 0.76 8.57 1.29
CA PRO A 17 1.77 7.82 0.56
C PRO A 17 1.16 6.54 -0.02
N ARG A 18 1.10 6.47 -1.35
CA ARG A 18 0.75 5.23 -2.06
C ARG A 18 2.06 4.51 -2.35
N THR A 19 2.23 3.33 -1.78
CA THR A 19 3.51 2.61 -1.81
C THR A 19 3.40 1.21 -2.36
N MET A 20 2.19 0.70 -2.59
CA MET A 20 1.99 -0.55 -3.31
C MET A 20 1.67 -0.27 -4.78
N GLY A 21 2.51 -0.77 -5.67
CA GLY A 21 2.34 -0.71 -7.13
C GLY A 21 1.84 -2.05 -7.67
N VAL A 22 1.24 -2.04 -8.87
CA VAL A 22 0.85 -3.28 -9.56
C VAL A 22 2.10 -3.95 -10.09
N VAL A 23 2.32 -5.22 -9.73
CA VAL A 23 3.44 -6.04 -10.23
C VAL A 23 2.99 -7.01 -11.31
N ASP A 24 1.76 -7.50 -11.20
CA ASP A 24 1.18 -8.41 -12.17
C ASP A 24 -0.31 -8.12 -12.35
N ALA A 25 -0.80 -8.36 -13.56
CA ALA A 25 -2.17 -8.15 -13.96
C ALA A 25 -2.66 -9.32 -14.80
N GLY A 26 -3.64 -10.04 -14.26
CA GLY A 26 -4.29 -11.15 -14.94
C GLY A 26 -5.32 -10.67 -15.95
N THR A 27 -5.57 -11.51 -16.95
CA THR A 27 -6.62 -11.27 -17.95
C THR A 27 -7.98 -11.20 -17.26
N PRO A 28 -8.84 -10.21 -17.57
CA PRO A 28 -10.18 -10.15 -17.02
C PRO A 28 -10.97 -11.39 -17.45
N GLY A 29 -11.50 -12.13 -16.47
CA GLY A 29 -12.38 -13.27 -16.74
C GLY A 29 -13.74 -12.81 -17.30
N ALA A 30 -14.64 -13.76 -17.58
CA ALA A 30 -15.96 -13.51 -18.19
C ALA A 30 -16.83 -12.44 -17.49
N GLY A 31 -16.54 -12.10 -16.23
CA GLY A 31 -17.20 -11.04 -15.47
C GLY A 31 -16.61 -9.62 -15.63
N GLY A 32 -15.64 -9.43 -16.53
CA GLY A 32 -15.09 -8.10 -16.87
C GLY A 32 -14.23 -7.41 -15.81
N ARG A 33 -13.96 -8.06 -14.67
CA ARG A 33 -13.12 -7.51 -13.60
C ARG A 33 -11.67 -7.96 -13.78
N ALA A 34 -10.74 -7.02 -13.64
CA ALA A 34 -9.30 -7.30 -13.66
C ALA A 34 -8.86 -7.92 -12.33
N TYR A 35 -7.91 -8.86 -12.40
CA TYR A 35 -7.19 -9.35 -11.22
C TYR A 35 -5.80 -8.73 -11.23
N VAL A 36 -5.38 -8.16 -10.11
CA VAL A 36 -4.09 -7.48 -9.98
C VAL A 36 -3.39 -7.94 -8.71
N ARG A 37 -2.07 -8.02 -8.79
CA ARG A 37 -1.18 -8.31 -7.68
C ARG A 37 -0.35 -7.06 -7.40
N PHE A 38 -0.13 -6.75 -6.12
CA PHE A 38 0.60 -5.56 -5.72
C PHE A 38 1.82 -5.89 -4.88
N GLU A 39 2.86 -5.09 -5.04
CA GLU A 39 4.07 -5.14 -4.20
C GLU A 39 4.35 -3.75 -3.62
N CYS A 40 4.73 -3.72 -2.35
CA CYS A 40 5.16 -2.49 -1.70
C CYS A 40 6.63 -2.18 -2.01
N ALA A 41 6.89 -1.04 -2.66
CA ALA A 41 8.24 -0.57 -2.95
C ALA A 41 9.10 -0.23 -1.71
N VAL A 42 8.49 -0.19 -0.51
CA VAL A 42 9.18 0.16 0.74
C VAL A 42 9.55 -1.07 1.57
N CYS A 43 8.62 -2.00 1.73
CA CYS A 43 8.81 -3.18 2.60
C CYS A 43 8.82 -4.51 1.85
N GLY A 44 8.63 -4.51 0.54
CA GLY A 44 8.51 -5.73 -0.27
C GLY A 44 7.24 -6.54 0.00
N HIS A 45 6.31 -6.05 0.83
CA HIS A 45 5.08 -6.77 1.11
C HIS A 45 4.26 -6.94 -0.18
N GLU A 46 3.89 -8.17 -0.45
CA GLU A 46 3.15 -8.54 -1.64
C GLU A 46 1.75 -9.03 -1.28
N THR A 47 0.76 -8.66 -2.10
CA THR A 47 -0.61 -9.15 -1.95
C THR A 47 -0.86 -10.38 -2.81
N ASP A 48 -1.92 -11.13 -2.49
CA ASP A 48 -2.52 -12.08 -3.43
C ASP A 48 -3.20 -11.36 -4.61
N TRP A 49 -3.80 -12.16 -5.51
CA TRP A 49 -4.61 -11.68 -6.62
C TRP A 49 -5.89 -10.99 -6.12
N LEU A 50 -5.93 -9.68 -6.22
CA LEU A 50 -7.08 -8.86 -5.82
C LEU A 50 -7.96 -8.51 -7.02
N ARG A 51 -9.27 -8.56 -6.83
CA ARG A 51 -10.24 -8.08 -7.83
C ARG A 51 -10.24 -6.55 -7.85
N GLY A 52 -9.78 -5.98 -8.96
CA GLY A 52 -9.80 -4.55 -9.25
C GLY A 52 -10.93 -4.15 -10.20
N ARG A 53 -11.18 -2.84 -10.32
CA ARG A 53 -12.10 -2.31 -11.35
C ARG A 53 -11.47 -2.40 -12.74
N SER A 54 -10.24 -1.91 -12.87
CA SER A 54 -9.42 -1.98 -14.07
C SER A 54 -7.95 -1.88 -13.68
N VAL A 55 -7.04 -2.46 -14.47
CA VAL A 55 -5.59 -2.37 -14.22
C VAL A 55 -5.14 -0.89 -14.17
N THR A 56 -5.68 -0.05 -15.05
CA THR A 56 -5.38 1.39 -15.11
C THR A 56 -5.80 2.15 -13.84
N ALA A 57 -6.93 1.79 -13.22
CA ALA A 57 -7.35 2.40 -11.97
C ALA A 57 -6.47 1.96 -10.80
N GLU A 58 -6.03 0.70 -10.83
CA GLU A 58 -5.19 0.10 -9.80
C GLU A 58 -3.71 0.53 -9.87
N MET A 59 -3.22 0.91 -11.06
CA MET A 59 -1.90 1.54 -11.26
C MET A 59 -1.73 2.84 -10.47
N LYS A 60 -2.82 3.49 -10.03
CA LYS A 60 -2.74 4.64 -9.12
C LYS A 60 -2.08 4.26 -7.78
N GLY A 61 -2.00 2.96 -7.46
CA GLY A 61 -1.34 2.41 -6.29
C GLY A 61 -2.21 2.41 -5.05
N ARG A 62 -1.83 1.58 -4.07
CA ARG A 62 -2.52 1.44 -2.78
C ARG A 62 -1.57 1.77 -1.63
N VAL A 63 -2.15 2.09 -0.47
CA VAL A 63 -1.38 2.26 0.76
C VAL A 63 -1.01 0.88 1.27
N CYS A 64 0.27 0.66 1.58
CA CYS A 64 0.69 -0.61 2.15
C CYS A 64 0.11 -0.81 3.56
N PRO A 65 -0.53 -1.94 3.87
CA PRO A 65 -1.05 -2.20 5.21
C PRO A 65 0.07 -2.40 6.26
N VAL A 66 1.27 -2.81 5.82
CA VAL A 66 2.41 -3.10 6.72
C VAL A 66 3.12 -1.81 7.11
N CYS A 67 3.64 -1.06 6.13
CA CYS A 67 4.43 0.13 6.41
C CYS A 67 3.63 1.45 6.39
N GLN A 68 2.38 1.42 5.90
CA GLN A 68 1.55 2.62 5.69
C GLN A 68 2.23 3.71 4.85
N GLY A 69 3.23 3.32 4.07
CA GLY A 69 4.06 4.20 3.27
C GLY A 69 5.14 4.97 4.02
N ASP A 70 5.43 4.58 5.26
CA ASP A 70 6.54 5.10 6.05
C ASP A 70 7.64 4.03 6.20
N PRO A 71 8.86 4.27 5.68
CA PRO A 71 9.98 3.34 5.85
C PRO A 71 10.36 3.11 7.32
N ALA A 72 10.08 4.05 8.22
CA ALA A 72 10.36 3.89 9.65
C ALA A 72 9.43 2.86 10.32
N ASN A 73 8.29 2.55 9.70
CA ASN A 73 7.28 1.66 10.23
C ASN A 73 7.42 0.21 9.72
N VAL A 74 8.44 -0.05 8.89
CA VAL A 74 8.78 -1.40 8.44
C VAL A 74 9.33 -2.16 9.62
N LYS A 75 8.56 -3.13 10.14
CA LYS A 75 9.13 -4.13 11.03
C LYS A 75 10.15 -4.92 10.22
N PRO A 76 11.42 -5.03 10.64
CA PRO A 76 12.37 -5.88 9.95
C PRO A 76 11.80 -7.30 9.94
N SER A 77 11.34 -7.73 8.77
CA SER A 77 10.93 -9.11 8.57
C SER A 77 12.20 -9.95 8.66
N CYS A 78 12.20 -10.89 9.61
CA CYS A 78 13.07 -12.06 9.66
C CYS A 78 14.58 -11.81 9.48
N ALA A 79 15.27 -11.48 10.59
CA ALA A 79 16.47 -12.26 10.89
C ALA A 79 15.98 -13.67 11.21
N SER A 80 15.93 -14.55 10.20
CA SER A 80 15.84 -15.98 10.44
C SER A 80 17.11 -16.35 11.20
N SER A 81 16.99 -16.63 12.49
CA SER A 81 18.02 -17.34 13.23
C SER A 81 18.12 -18.74 12.61
N ASP A 82 18.92 -18.87 11.55
CA ASP A 82 19.45 -20.16 11.11
C ASP A 82 20.48 -20.55 12.17
N GLU A 83 19.96 -21.08 13.28
CA GLU A 83 20.76 -21.68 14.34
C GLU A 83 21.35 -22.96 13.75
N GLY A 84 22.56 -22.82 13.19
CA GLY A 84 23.35 -23.92 12.69
C GLY A 84 23.42 -25.02 13.75
N ASN A 85 22.99 -26.21 13.37
CA ASN A 85 23.09 -27.42 14.17
C ASN A 85 24.47 -28.05 13.95
N PRO A 86 25.41 -28.03 14.91
CA PRO A 86 26.59 -28.86 14.85
C PRO A 86 26.23 -30.27 15.34
N SER A 87 26.27 -31.25 14.44
CA SER A 87 26.36 -32.68 14.79
C SER A 87 27.80 -33.15 14.72
#